data_AF-U5QR21-F1
#
_entry.id   AF-U5QR21-F1
#
_cell.length_a   1.000
_cell.length_b   1.000
_cell.length_c   1.000
_cell.angle_alpha   90.00
_cell.angle_beta   90.00
_cell.angle_gamma   90.00
#
_symmetry.space_group_name_H-M   'P 1'
#
loop_
_entity.id
_entity.type
_entity.pdbx_description
1 polymer ?
#
loop_
_entity_poly.entity_id
_entity_poly.type
_entity_poly.pdbx_seq_one_letter_code
_entity_poly.pdbx_strand_id
1 'polypeptide(L)'
;IIVQPDRVTIGNGPAFGCVLMKDFLSKLAKRIKHNNTAFENYHRIFVPEGKPLRDNPKEALRVNVLFQHIQNLLSSETAVLAETGDSWFNCQKLKLPEG
;
A
#
# COMPACT_ATOMS: atom_id res chain seq x y z
N ILE A 1 -7.08 16.72 -7.86
CA ILE A 1 -5.72 17.27 -8.05
C ILE A 1 -4.88 16.14 -8.60
N ILE A 2 -4.07 16.39 -9.63
CA ILE A 2 -3.09 15.43 -10.13
C ILE A 2 -1.72 15.98 -9.76
N VAL A 3 -0.95 15.21 -8.99
CA VAL A 3 0.41 15.58 -8.56
C VAL A 3 1.39 14.65 -9.24
N GLN A 4 2.31 15.21 -10.01
CA GLN A 4 3.43 14.54 -10.67
C GLN A 4 4.75 14.99 -10.01
N PRO A 5 5.89 14.35 -10.30
CA PRO A 5 7.16 14.67 -9.63
C PRO A 5 7.57 16.16 -9.65
N ASP A 6 7.26 16.87 -10.74
CA ASP A 6 7.65 18.26 -11.01
C ASP A 6 6.48 19.16 -11.48
N ARG A 7 5.23 18.68 -11.37
CA ARG A 7 4.04 19.35 -11.90
C ARG A 7 2.79 19.07 -11.08
N VAL A 8 1.90 20.05 -10.99
CA VAL A 8 0.59 19.89 -10.35
C VAL A 8 -0.52 20.43 -11.24
N THR A 9 -1.60 19.65 -11.42
CA THR A 9 -2.82 20.09 -12.10
C THR A 9 -3.98 20.19 -11.10
N ILE A 10 -4.61 21.38 -11.03
CA ILE A 10 -5.70 21.68 -10.09
C ILE A 10 -7.04 21.60 -10.82
N GLY A 11 -7.89 20.69 -10.38
CA GLY A 11 -9.10 20.32 -11.12
C GLY A 11 -8.77 19.83 -12.53
N ASN A 12 -9.78 19.69 -13.40
CA ASN A 12 -9.55 19.53 -14.83
C ASN A 12 -9.14 20.87 -15.48
N GLY A 13 -8.29 21.65 -14.79
CA GLY A 13 -7.99 23.05 -15.06
C GLY A 13 -6.48 23.32 -15.14
N PRO A 14 -5.98 24.41 -14.55
CA PRO A 14 -4.60 24.87 -14.77
C PRO A 14 -3.56 23.88 -14.25
N ALA A 15 -2.46 23.79 -15.01
CA ALA A 15 -1.27 23.02 -14.66
C ALA A 15 -0.11 23.96 -14.34
N PHE A 16 0.58 23.69 -13.22
CA PHE A 16 1.73 24.42 -12.73
C PHE A 16 2.96 23.52 -12.84
N GLY A 17 3.91 23.90 -13.69
CA GLY A 17 5.21 23.22 -13.83
C GLY A 17 6.25 23.74 -12.84
N CYS A 18 7.39 23.07 -12.77
CA CYS A 18 8.50 23.40 -11.85
C CYS A 18 8.08 23.40 -10.38
N VAL A 19 7.09 22.57 -10.01
CA VAL A 19 6.61 22.40 -8.65
C VAL A 19 6.96 20.99 -8.19
N LEU A 20 7.94 20.87 -7.30
CA LEU A 20 8.35 19.56 -6.79
C LEU A 20 7.25 18.95 -5.91
N MET A 21 6.93 17.68 -6.17
CA MET A 21 5.92 16.92 -5.40
C MET A 21 6.16 17.00 -3.89
N LYS A 22 7.42 16.82 -3.46
CA LYS A 22 7.80 16.84 -2.03
C LYS A 22 7.43 18.17 -1.37
N ASP A 23 7.66 19.29 -2.06
CA ASP A 23 7.44 20.63 -1.52
C ASP A 23 5.96 20.97 -1.54
N PHE A 24 5.27 20.62 -2.63
CA PHE A 24 3.84 20.81 -2.77
C PHE A 24 3.07 20.07 -1.67
N LEU A 25 3.30 18.76 -1.49
CA LEU A 25 2.61 17.96 -0.47
C LEU A 25 2.91 18.47 0.95
N SER A 26 4.17 18.81 1.25
CA SER A 26 4.57 19.36 2.55
C SER A 26 3.89 20.69 2.88
N LYS A 27 3.70 21.56 1.87
CA LYS A 27 3.02 22.85 2.07
C LYS A 27 1.50 22.69 2.10
N LEU A 28 0.93 21.80 1.28
CA LEU A 28 -0.49 21.51 1.25
C LEU A 28 -0.98 20.94 2.59
N ALA A 29 -0.21 20.04 3.21
CA ALA A 29 -0.53 19.46 4.51
C ALA A 29 -0.77 20.52 5.60
N LYS A 30 -0.09 21.68 5.52
CA LYS A 30 -0.26 22.79 6.49
C LYS A 30 -1.50 23.65 6.25
N ARG A 31 -2.16 23.49 5.10
CA ARG A 31 -3.27 24.34 4.64
C ARG A 31 -4.58 23.57 4.49
N ILE A 32 -4.51 22.26 4.30
CA ILE A 32 -5.70 21.44 4.09
C ILE A 32 -6.50 21.31 5.39
N LYS A 33 -7.82 21.46 5.30
CA LYS A 33 -8.72 21.10 6.39
C LYS A 33 -8.91 19.58 6.38
N HIS A 34 -8.73 18.94 7.54
CA HIS A 34 -8.92 17.51 7.66
C HIS A 34 -10.34 17.09 7.26
N ASN A 35 -10.45 16.04 6.44
CA ASN A 35 -11.70 15.42 6.02
C ASN A 35 -11.51 13.90 6.07
N ASN A 36 -12.21 13.25 6.98
CA ASN A 36 -12.12 11.82 7.25
C ASN A 36 -13.29 11.00 6.68
N THR A 37 -14.23 11.61 5.96
CA THR A 37 -15.46 10.93 5.51
C THR A 37 -15.17 9.67 4.68
N ALA A 38 -14.18 9.72 3.78
CA ALA A 38 -13.79 8.55 3.00
C ALA A 38 -13.16 7.44 3.87
N PHE A 39 -12.37 7.83 4.88
CA PHE A 39 -11.74 6.90 5.81
C PHE A 39 -12.77 6.20 6.71
N GLU A 40 -13.74 6.94 7.24
CA GLU A 40 -14.85 6.36 8.03
C GLU A 40 -15.68 5.39 7.19
N ASN A 41 -15.98 5.74 5.94
CA ASN A 41 -16.69 4.86 5.02
C ASN A 41 -15.92 3.55 4.76
N TYR A 42 -14.61 3.64 4.53
CA TYR A 42 -13.74 2.48 4.40
C TYR A 42 -13.80 1.62 5.66
N HIS A 43 -13.59 2.21 6.84
CA HIS A 43 -13.55 1.47 8.10
C HIS A 43 -14.86 0.73 8.38
N ARG A 44 -16.01 1.34 8.04
CA ARG A 44 -17.34 0.73 8.21
C ARG A 44 -17.56 -0.53 7.37
N ILE A 45 -16.98 -0.59 6.17
CA ILE A 45 -17.16 -1.72 5.22
C ILE A 45 -15.94 -2.63 5.14
N PHE A 46 -14.90 -2.35 5.92
CA PHE A 46 -13.65 -3.08 5.87
C PHE A 46 -13.86 -4.51 6.36
N VAL A 47 -13.45 -5.47 5.52
CA VAL A 47 -13.39 -6.88 5.89
C VAL A 47 -11.92 -7.25 6.09
N PRO A 48 -11.50 -7.67 7.29
CA PRO A 48 -10.15 -8.13 7.52
C PRO A 48 -9.81 -9.33 6.63
N GLU A 49 -8.55 -9.41 6.22
CA GLU A 49 -8.07 -10.56 5.46
C GLU A 49 -8.14 -11.85 6.28
N GLY A 50 -8.64 -12.92 5.65
CA GLY A 50 -8.59 -14.26 6.22
C GLY A 50 -7.16 -14.78 6.29
N LYS A 51 -6.84 -15.49 7.37
CA LYS A 51 -5.58 -16.25 7.48
C LYS A 51 -5.82 -17.70 7.02
N PRO A 52 -4.84 -18.35 6.38
CA PRO A 52 -4.92 -19.78 6.12
C PRO A 52 -5.21 -20.57 7.42
N LEU A 53 -6.00 -21.63 7.30
CA LEU A 53 -6.24 -22.57 8.39
C LEU A 53 -4.95 -23.36 8.68
N ARG A 54 -4.79 -23.81 9.92
CA ARG A 54 -3.58 -24.47 10.47
C ARG A 54 -2.83 -25.33 9.46
N ASP A 55 -1.54 -25.06 9.33
CA ASP A 55 -0.60 -25.79 8.51
C ASP A 55 -0.33 -27.18 9.11
N ASN A 56 -0.41 -28.23 8.29
CA ASN A 56 0.11 -29.55 8.62
C ASN A 56 1.45 -29.74 7.90
N PRO A 57 2.58 -29.94 8.60
CA PRO A 57 3.89 -30.10 7.95
C PRO A 57 3.99 -31.24 6.93
N LYS A 58 3.05 -32.19 6.95
CA LYS A 58 2.99 -33.32 6.03
C LYS A 58 2.03 -33.13 4.85
N GLU A 59 1.31 -32.00 4.79
CA GLU A 59 0.40 -31.72 3.68
C GLU A 59 1.15 -31.14 2.48
N ALA A 60 0.55 -31.23 1.29
CA ALA A 60 1.10 -30.60 0.11
C ALA A 60 1.08 -29.06 0.27
N LEU A 61 2.21 -28.41 -0.03
CA LEU A 61 2.35 -26.97 0.12
C LEU A 61 1.36 -26.21 -0.78
N ARG A 62 0.68 -25.23 -0.19
CA ARG A 62 -0.22 -24.31 -0.89
C ARG A 62 0.38 -22.91 -0.90
N VAL A 63 0.10 -22.13 -1.95
CA VAL A 63 0.66 -20.78 -2.13
C VAL A 63 0.33 -19.86 -0.95
N ASN A 64 -0.90 -19.94 -0.43
CA ASN A 64 -1.32 -19.12 0.71
C ASN A 64 -0.53 -19.43 2.01
N VAL A 65 -0.16 -20.70 2.23
CA VAL A 65 0.69 -21.13 3.36
C VAL A 65 2.12 -20.63 3.18
N LEU A 66 2.67 -20.75 1.97
CA LEU A 66 3.98 -20.19 1.64
C LEU A 66 4.05 -18.69 1.96
N PHE A 67 3.07 -17.91 1.52
CA PHE A 67 3.04 -16.47 1.77
C PHE A 67 2.73 -16.10 3.22
N GLN A 68 2.05 -16.97 3.98
CA GLN A 68 1.94 -16.82 5.43
C GLN A 68 3.31 -16.93 6.11
N HIS A 69 4.17 -17.86 5.68
CA HIS A 69 5.53 -17.95 6.20
C HIS A 69 6.37 -16.73 5.79
N ILE A 70 6.28 -16.28 4.53
CA ILE A 70 6.98 -15.07 4.06
C ILE A 70 6.55 -13.84 4.87
N GLN A 71 5.25 -13.66 5.13
CA GLN A 71 4.72 -12.58 5.96
C GLN A 71 5.35 -12.55 7.36
N ASN A 72 5.59 -13.72 7.96
CA ASN A 72 6.19 -13.83 9.29
C ASN A 72 7.71 -13.59 9.28
N LEU A 73 8.36 -13.62 8.12
CA LEU A 73 9.78 -13.30 7.96
C LEU A 73 10.03 -11.79 7.78
N LEU A 74 9.00 -11.00 7.45
CA LEU A 74 9.16 -9.57 7.18
C LEU A 74 9.52 -8.80 8.46
N SER A 75 10.52 -7.93 8.33
CA SER A 75 10.92 -6.94 9.33
C SER A 75 11.19 -5.59 8.64
N SER A 76 11.40 -4.54 9.43
CA SER A 76 11.77 -3.20 8.93
C SER A 76 13.08 -3.21 8.13
N GLU A 77 13.90 -4.26 8.27
CA GLU A 77 15.18 -4.42 7.58
C GLU A 77 15.09 -5.32 6.34
N THR A 78 13.89 -5.79 5.99
CA THR A 78 13.68 -6.73 4.87
C THR A 78 13.18 -6.02 3.62
N ALA A 79 13.73 -6.36 2.46
CA ALA A 79 13.20 -6.00 1.15
C ALA A 79 12.68 -7.24 0.42
N VAL A 80 11.49 -7.15 -0.18
CA VAL A 80 10.89 -8.23 -0.98
C VAL A 80 11.05 -7.90 -2.46
N LEU A 81 11.71 -8.79 -3.20
CA LEU A 81 11.79 -8.72 -4.67
C LEU A 81 10.71 -9.63 -5.26
N ALA A 82 9.68 -9.02 -5.85
CA ALA A 82 8.54 -9.74 -6.42
C ALA A 82 8.70 -9.87 -7.95
N GLU A 83 9.03 -11.07 -8.42
CA GLU A 83 9.13 -11.35 -9.85
C GLU A 83 7.76 -11.30 -10.55
N THR A 84 7.77 -11.12 -11.87
CA THR A 84 6.60 -11.12 -12.73
C THR A 84 5.82 -12.43 -12.63
N GLY A 85 4.50 -12.34 -12.47
CA GLY A 85 3.60 -13.48 -12.35
C GLY A 85 2.74 -13.38 -11.09
N ASP A 86 2.34 -14.53 -10.54
CA ASP A 86 1.48 -14.58 -9.36
C ASP A 86 2.13 -13.95 -8.11
N SER A 87 3.46 -13.84 -8.10
CA SER A 87 4.23 -13.14 -7.07
C SER A 87 3.83 -11.67 -6.94
N TRP A 88 3.44 -10.97 -8.01
CA TRP A 88 2.93 -9.59 -7.91
C TRP A 88 1.70 -9.51 -7.01
N PHE A 89 0.72 -10.39 -7.21
CA PHE A 89 -0.53 -10.39 -6.46
C PHE A 89 -0.36 -10.89 -5.03
N ASN A 90 0.50 -11.89 -4.82
CA ASN A 90 0.75 -12.42 -3.48
C ASN A 90 1.62 -11.46 -2.65
N CYS A 91 2.62 -10.81 -3.24
CA CYS A 91 3.41 -9.78 -2.56
C CYS A 91 2.59 -8.52 -2.26
N GLN A 92 1.64 -8.14 -3.11
CA GLN A 92 0.73 -7.02 -2.85
C GLN A 92 -0.12 -7.21 -1.57
N LYS A 93 -0.39 -8.46 -1.17
CA LYS A 93 -1.15 -8.80 0.04
C LYS A 93 -0.30 -8.82 1.31
N LEU A 94 1.03 -8.68 1.19
CA LEU A 94 1.91 -8.65 2.35
C LEU A 94 1.71 -7.34 3.12
N LYS A 95 1.58 -7.44 4.44
CA LYS A 95 1.59 -6.31 5.37
C LYS A 95 3.04 -5.98 5.69
N LEU A 96 3.52 -4.88 5.12
CA LEU A 96 4.87 -4.40 5.34
C LEU A 96 4.97 -3.70 6.70
N PRO A 97 6.00 -4.00 7.51
CA PRO A 97 6.29 -3.23 8.71
C PRO A 97 6.74 -1.81 8.34
N GLU A 98 6.65 -0.89 9.29
CA GLU A 98 7.25 0.44 9.16
C GLU A 98 8.76 0.30 8.96
N GLY A 99 9.32 1.06 8.01
CA GLY A 99 10.74 1.04 7.63
C GLY A 99 11.43 2.36 7.87
#